data_AF-A0A2A3FTC8-F1
#
_entry.id   AF-A0A2A3FTC8-F1
#
_cell.length_a   1.000
_cell.length_b   1.000
_cell.length_c   1.000
_cell.angle_alpha   90.00
_cell.angle_beta   90.00
_cell.angle_gamma   90.00
#
_symmetry.space_group_name_H-M   'P 1'
#
loop_
_entity.id
_entity.type
_entity.pdbx_description
1 polymer ?
#
loop_
_entity_poly.entity_id
_entity_poly.type
_entity_poly.pdbx_seq_one_letter_code
_entity_poly.pdbx_strand_id
1 'polypeptide(L)'
;MSFADGPAEEPDHRAPVANFFGSITQLGYVVHDIDASIEGFVKCGIGPWFLLRNVQPENFTYRGRPSGMAMDVAVANSGNIQIEIITPVNDEPSMYRDFLHAGNEGLQHFAYWSTDYQDLYDRALAAGFAVGQEGQLGGPTGRFAYLQTEHHPGTCIEISDLGGAKAQLFEYVKLAAENWDGTHPVQVIDPAMLAAG
;
A
#
# COMPACT_ATOMS: atom_id res chain seq x y z
N MET A 1 -27.98 -0.06 -25.80
CA MET A 1 -27.54 1.20 -25.15
C MET A 1 -26.04 1.29 -25.38
N SER A 2 -25.59 2.35 -26.04
CA SER A 2 -24.17 2.61 -26.28
C SER A 2 -23.62 3.35 -25.05
N PHE A 3 -22.37 3.09 -24.66
CA PHE A 3 -21.65 3.85 -23.63
C PHE A 3 -21.41 5.32 -24.00
N ALA A 4 -21.83 5.76 -25.19
CA ALA A 4 -21.65 7.13 -25.67
C ALA A 4 -22.72 8.13 -25.19
N ASP A 5 -23.88 7.67 -24.71
CA ASP A 5 -25.04 8.55 -24.42
C ASP A 5 -25.55 8.39 -22.98
N GLY A 6 -24.66 8.52 -21.99
CA GLY A 6 -25.05 8.62 -20.57
C GLY A 6 -25.46 10.06 -20.22
N PRO A 7 -26.58 10.30 -19.52
CA PRO A 7 -26.98 11.65 -19.15
C PRO A 7 -25.98 12.24 -18.13
N ALA A 8 -25.70 13.53 -18.29
CA ALA A 8 -25.07 14.33 -17.24
C ALA A 8 -26.16 14.79 -16.26
N GLU A 9 -26.45 13.98 -15.24
CA GLU A 9 -27.14 14.43 -14.03
C GLU A 9 -26.43 13.89 -12.79
N GLU A 10 -26.21 14.77 -11.82
CA GLU A 10 -25.60 14.44 -10.52
C GLU A 10 -26.57 13.61 -9.67
N PRO A 11 -26.15 12.47 -9.10
CA PRO A 11 -27.04 11.69 -8.26
C PRO A 11 -27.01 12.16 -6.80
N ASP A 12 -28.17 12.58 -6.27
CA ASP A 12 -28.44 12.57 -4.82
C ASP A 12 -29.00 11.20 -4.42
N HIS A 13 -28.21 10.45 -3.64
CA HIS A 13 -28.53 9.10 -3.18
C HIS A 13 -28.02 8.86 -1.75
N ARG A 14 -28.88 8.90 -0.73
CA ARG A 14 -28.58 8.20 0.54
C ARG A 14 -28.83 6.69 0.36
N ALA A 15 -27.87 6.06 -0.30
CA ALA A 15 -27.63 4.63 -0.39
C ALA A 15 -26.85 4.14 0.86
N PRO A 16 -26.67 2.81 1.11
CA PRO A 16 -25.58 2.34 1.97
C PRO A 16 -24.30 3.03 1.51
N VAL A 17 -23.42 3.46 2.43
CA VAL A 17 -22.27 4.34 2.11
C VAL A 17 -21.46 3.73 0.97
N ALA A 18 -21.77 4.13 -0.27
CA ALA A 18 -21.02 3.73 -1.44
C ALA A 18 -19.60 4.24 -1.17
N ASN A 19 -18.59 3.41 -1.44
CA ASN A 19 -17.19 3.73 -1.17
C ASN A 19 -16.79 3.67 0.32
N PHE A 20 -17.08 2.57 1.02
CA PHE A 20 -16.77 2.38 2.46
C PHE A 20 -15.35 2.82 2.88
N PHE A 21 -14.36 2.49 2.06
CA PHE A 21 -12.94 2.80 2.30
C PHE A 21 -12.45 4.06 1.56
N GLY A 22 -13.26 4.68 0.71
CA GLY A 22 -12.82 5.78 -0.14
C GLY A 22 -12.19 5.30 -1.45
N SER A 23 -11.38 6.15 -2.09
CA SER A 23 -10.73 5.83 -3.37
C SER A 23 -9.47 5.02 -3.17
N ILE A 24 -9.21 4.04 -4.04
CA ILE A 24 -7.92 3.33 -4.07
C ILE A 24 -6.81 4.35 -4.34
N THR A 25 -5.78 4.35 -3.51
CA THR A 25 -4.62 5.24 -3.62
C THR A 25 -3.34 4.50 -3.98
N GLN A 26 -3.25 3.20 -3.64
CA GLN A 26 -2.05 2.41 -3.85
C GLN A 26 -2.36 0.96 -4.22
N LEU A 27 -1.49 0.39 -5.04
CA LEU A 27 -1.47 -1.01 -5.46
C LEU A 27 -0.20 -1.66 -4.92
N GLY A 28 -0.34 -2.65 -4.04
CA GLY A 28 0.79 -3.33 -3.43
C GLY A 28 1.07 -4.67 -4.08
N TYR A 29 2.27 -4.82 -4.61
CA TYR A 29 2.79 -6.03 -5.25
C TYR A 29 3.74 -6.73 -4.31
N VAL A 30 3.51 -8.02 -4.04
CA VAL A 30 4.43 -8.86 -3.27
C VAL A 30 5.17 -9.77 -4.23
N VAL A 31 6.50 -9.67 -4.23
CA VAL A 31 7.37 -10.31 -5.23
C VAL A 31 8.59 -10.95 -4.59
N HIS A 32 9.19 -11.92 -5.30
CA HIS A 32 10.44 -12.55 -4.89
C HIS A 32 11.67 -11.68 -5.18
N ASP A 33 11.63 -10.89 -6.25
CA ASP A 33 12.74 -10.04 -6.69
C ASP A 33 12.26 -8.61 -6.97
N ILE A 34 12.53 -7.73 -6.02
CA ILE A 34 12.16 -6.32 -6.09
C ILE A 34 12.91 -5.57 -7.20
N ASP A 35 14.18 -5.91 -7.44
CA ASP A 35 15.01 -5.21 -8.44
C ASP A 35 14.54 -5.55 -9.86
N ALA A 36 14.26 -6.83 -10.13
CA ALA A 36 13.69 -7.27 -11.40
C ALA A 36 12.31 -6.65 -11.66
N SER A 37 11.49 -6.53 -10.60
CA SER A 37 10.16 -5.92 -10.69
C SER A 37 10.25 -4.43 -11.01
N ILE A 38 11.12 -3.68 -10.32
CA ILE A 38 11.40 -2.27 -10.61
C ILE A 38 11.88 -2.11 -12.05
N GLU A 39 12.82 -2.93 -12.52
CA GLU A 39 13.33 -2.87 -13.90
C GLU A 39 12.19 -3.05 -14.92
N GLY A 40 11.27 -3.97 -14.66
CA GLY A 40 10.08 -4.18 -15.49
C GLY A 40 9.19 -2.93 -15.58
N PHE A 41 8.89 -2.29 -14.46
CA PHE A 41 8.08 -1.05 -14.46
C PHE A 41 8.81 0.14 -15.08
N VAL A 42 10.13 0.26 -14.85
CA VAL A 42 10.96 1.31 -15.47
C VAL A 42 10.94 1.20 -16.99
N LYS A 43 10.97 -0.01 -17.56
CA LYS A 43 10.80 -0.23 -19.02
C LYS A 43 9.46 0.26 -19.56
N CYS A 44 8.44 0.31 -18.71
CA CYS A 44 7.11 0.86 -19.04
C CYS A 44 7.01 2.38 -18.79
N GLY A 45 8.10 3.05 -18.38
CA GLY A 45 8.12 4.48 -18.10
C GLY A 45 7.54 4.85 -16.72
N ILE A 46 7.49 3.91 -15.78
CA ILE A 46 7.00 4.17 -14.42
C ILE A 46 8.18 4.37 -13.47
N GLY A 47 8.25 5.55 -12.86
CA GLY A 47 9.30 5.96 -11.95
C GLY A 47 9.25 7.47 -11.63
N PRO A 48 10.24 7.99 -10.90
CA PRO A 48 11.36 7.25 -10.33
C PRO A 48 10.90 6.42 -9.11
N TRP A 49 11.70 5.42 -8.74
CA TRP A 49 11.42 4.52 -7.62
C TRP A 49 12.20 4.90 -6.38
N PHE A 50 11.53 4.94 -5.24
CA PHE A 50 12.14 5.16 -3.93
C PHE A 50 12.19 3.83 -3.19
N LEU A 51 13.40 3.30 -3.03
CA LEU A 51 13.66 1.96 -2.51
C LEU A 51 14.23 2.02 -1.09
N LEU A 52 13.55 1.35 -0.17
CA LEU A 52 13.95 1.17 1.21
C LEU A 52 14.27 -0.30 1.45
N ARG A 53 15.42 -0.59 2.06
CA ARG A 53 15.85 -1.96 2.35
C ARG A 53 15.73 -2.29 3.82
N ASN A 54 15.36 -3.53 4.14
CA ASN A 54 15.29 -4.06 5.50
C ASN A 54 14.42 -3.20 6.45
N VAL A 55 13.27 -2.76 5.96
CA VAL A 55 12.26 -2.03 6.74
C VAL A 55 11.62 -2.99 7.74
N GLN A 56 11.54 -2.57 9.00
CA GLN A 56 10.87 -3.30 10.07
C GLN A 56 9.79 -2.38 10.67
N PRO A 57 8.50 -2.66 10.43
CA PRO A 57 7.44 -1.90 11.05
C PRO A 57 7.44 -2.05 12.57
N GLU A 58 7.14 -0.97 13.28
CA GLU A 58 6.96 -0.97 14.72
C GLU A 58 5.63 -1.65 15.08
N ASN A 59 5.61 -2.32 16.23
CA ASN A 59 4.42 -2.98 16.78
C ASN A 59 3.73 -3.94 15.79
N PHE A 60 4.50 -4.55 14.88
CA PHE A 60 3.95 -5.42 13.85
C PHE A 60 3.34 -6.69 14.45
N THR A 61 2.10 -6.98 14.06
CA THR A 61 1.44 -8.24 14.41
C THR A 61 0.90 -8.94 13.18
N TYR A 62 0.93 -10.28 13.23
CA TYR A 62 0.28 -11.16 12.27
C TYR A 62 -0.73 -12.04 13.00
N ARG A 63 -2.01 -11.93 12.62
CA ARG A 63 -3.16 -12.59 13.28
C ARG A 63 -3.13 -12.39 14.80
N GLY A 64 -2.88 -11.15 15.23
CA GLY A 64 -2.84 -10.75 16.63
C GLY A 64 -1.63 -11.21 17.43
N ARG A 65 -0.60 -11.80 16.79
CA ARG A 65 0.65 -12.20 17.46
C ARG A 65 1.83 -11.38 16.94
N PRO A 66 2.77 -10.95 17.80
CA PRO A 66 3.97 -10.28 17.35
C PRO A 66 4.74 -11.09 16.31
N SER A 67 5.33 -10.42 15.32
CA SER A 67 6.15 -11.04 14.29
C SER A 67 7.34 -10.14 13.96
N GLY A 68 8.50 -10.75 13.72
CA GLY A 68 9.73 -10.04 13.35
C GLY A 68 9.83 -9.73 11.86
N MET A 69 8.68 -9.59 11.17
CA MET A 69 8.63 -9.36 9.74
C MET A 69 9.50 -8.16 9.35
N ALA A 70 10.36 -8.40 8.35
CA ALA A 70 11.15 -7.38 7.71
C ALA A 70 10.95 -7.47 6.19
N MET A 71 11.01 -6.34 5.50
CA MET A 71 10.77 -6.26 4.07
C MET A 71 11.63 -5.21 3.38
N ASP A 72 11.92 -5.44 2.11
CA ASP A 72 12.31 -4.38 1.19
C ASP A 72 11.04 -3.80 0.57
N VAL A 73 11.00 -2.48 0.41
CA VAL A 73 9.84 -1.76 -0.14
C VAL A 73 10.32 -0.75 -1.16
N ALA A 74 9.66 -0.70 -2.32
CA ALA A 74 9.88 0.32 -3.32
C ALA A 74 8.56 0.98 -3.71
N VAL A 75 8.53 2.30 -3.80
CA VAL A 75 7.33 3.04 -4.22
C VAL A 75 7.62 3.97 -5.40
N ALA A 76 6.66 4.05 -6.33
CA ALA A 76 6.63 5.01 -7.41
C ALA A 76 5.17 5.36 -7.73
N ASN A 77 4.94 6.49 -8.41
CA ASN A 77 3.60 6.89 -8.83
C ASN A 77 3.41 6.70 -10.34
N SER A 78 2.21 6.23 -10.72
CA SER A 78 1.70 6.29 -12.10
C SER A 78 0.42 7.12 -12.09
N GLY A 79 0.57 8.41 -12.42
CA GLY A 79 -0.48 9.41 -12.18
C GLY A 79 -0.84 9.48 -10.70
N ASN A 80 -2.14 9.33 -10.39
CA ASN A 80 -2.63 9.45 -9.00
C ASN A 80 -2.53 8.15 -8.18
N ILE A 81 -2.11 7.03 -8.78
CA ILE A 81 -1.99 5.74 -8.09
C ILE A 81 -0.52 5.49 -7.76
N GLN A 82 -0.24 5.20 -6.48
CA GLN A 82 1.06 4.70 -6.06
C GLN A 82 1.16 3.20 -6.32
N ILE A 83 2.28 2.75 -6.88
CA ILE A 83 2.65 1.35 -6.98
C ILE A 83 3.69 1.10 -5.91
N GLU A 84 3.41 0.13 -5.06
CA GLU A 84 4.31 -0.36 -4.02
C GLU A 84 4.75 -1.77 -4.40
N ILE A 85 6.05 -2.05 -4.31
CA ILE A 85 6.61 -3.40 -4.45
C ILE A 85 7.23 -3.78 -3.12
N ILE A 86 6.86 -4.95 -2.62
CA ILE A 86 7.28 -5.49 -1.32
C ILE A 86 7.96 -6.84 -1.57
N THR A 87 9.14 -7.02 -0.99
CA THR A 87 9.79 -8.32 -0.87
C THR A 87 10.07 -8.62 0.60
N PRO A 88 9.43 -9.63 1.22
CA PRO A 88 9.80 -10.05 2.57
C PRO A 88 11.24 -10.58 2.57
N VAL A 89 12.08 -10.11 3.49
CA VAL A 89 13.51 -10.47 3.55
C VAL A 89 13.81 -11.56 4.59
N ASN A 90 12.78 -12.05 5.28
CA ASN A 90 12.84 -13.17 6.21
C ASN A 90 11.56 -14.01 6.12
N ASP A 91 11.56 -15.17 6.78
CA ASP A 91 10.44 -16.12 6.80
C ASP A 91 9.48 -15.91 8.01
N GLU A 92 9.54 -14.73 8.62
CA GLU A 92 8.72 -14.39 9.78
C GLU A 92 7.22 -14.32 9.40
N PRO A 93 6.31 -14.68 10.32
CA PRO A 93 4.88 -14.72 10.02
C PRO A 93 4.31 -13.39 9.51
N SER A 94 3.80 -13.40 8.27
CA SER A 94 3.18 -12.24 7.64
C SER A 94 2.23 -12.68 6.52
N MET A 95 1.33 -11.78 6.11
CA MET A 95 0.50 -12.01 4.92
C MET A 95 1.35 -12.04 3.65
N TYR A 96 2.50 -11.36 3.61
CA TYR A 96 3.42 -11.38 2.47
C TYR A 96 4.05 -12.76 2.28
N ARG A 97 4.58 -13.35 3.35
CA ARG A 97 5.13 -14.71 3.32
C ARG A 97 4.07 -15.71 2.90
N ASP A 98 2.89 -15.66 3.52
CA ASP A 98 1.82 -16.61 3.22
C ASP A 98 1.33 -16.49 1.76
N PHE A 99 1.31 -15.27 1.20
CA PHE A 99 0.97 -15.03 -0.20
C PHE A 99 1.97 -15.70 -1.16
N LEU A 100 3.28 -15.53 -0.92
CA LEU A 100 4.33 -16.16 -1.71
C LEU A 100 4.36 -17.69 -1.53
N HIS A 101 4.19 -18.20 -0.31
CA HIS A 101 4.15 -19.64 -0.02
C HIS A 101 2.95 -20.35 -0.65
N ALA A 102 1.85 -19.63 -0.90
CA ALA A 102 0.73 -20.14 -1.66
C ALA A 102 1.01 -20.24 -3.18
N GLY A 103 2.22 -19.86 -3.62
CA GLY A 103 2.64 -19.87 -5.03
C GLY A 103 2.16 -18.65 -5.82
N ASN A 104 1.69 -17.60 -5.14
CA ASN A 104 1.32 -16.34 -5.78
C ASN A 104 2.52 -15.39 -5.85
N GLU A 105 2.48 -14.47 -6.81
CA GLU A 105 3.41 -13.35 -6.94
C GLU A 105 2.70 -12.25 -7.74
N GLY A 106 2.91 -10.99 -7.37
CA GLY A 106 2.27 -9.84 -8.01
C GLY A 106 1.32 -9.08 -7.08
N LEU A 107 0.24 -8.52 -7.64
CA LEU A 107 -0.71 -7.69 -6.87
C LEU A 107 -1.30 -8.48 -5.71
N GLN A 108 -1.14 -7.98 -4.49
CA GLN A 108 -1.63 -8.58 -3.24
C GLN A 108 -2.74 -7.73 -2.62
N HIS A 109 -2.53 -6.41 -2.53
CA HIS A 109 -3.50 -5.50 -1.91
C HIS A 109 -3.80 -4.24 -2.70
N PHE A 110 -4.98 -3.69 -2.39
CA PHE A 110 -5.36 -2.30 -2.64
C PHE A 110 -5.28 -1.54 -1.31
N ALA A 111 -4.63 -0.38 -1.31
CA ALA A 111 -4.62 0.49 -0.14
C ALA A 111 -5.57 1.68 -0.29
N TYR A 112 -6.17 2.03 0.86
CA TYR A 112 -6.93 3.23 1.07
C TYR A 112 -6.27 4.05 2.16
N TRP A 113 -6.07 5.32 1.87
CA TRP A 113 -5.41 6.25 2.77
C TRP A 113 -6.44 7.10 3.51
N SER A 114 -6.29 7.24 4.83
CA SER A 114 -7.23 7.99 5.68
C SER A 114 -6.52 8.95 6.61
N THR A 115 -7.05 10.17 6.75
CA THR A 115 -6.67 11.12 7.81
C THR A 115 -7.47 10.90 9.11
N ASP A 116 -8.48 10.03 9.07
CA ASP A 116 -9.26 9.59 10.23
C ASP A 116 -9.14 8.06 10.33
N TYR A 117 -7.91 7.59 10.59
CA TYR A 117 -7.59 6.17 10.59
C TYR A 117 -8.36 5.40 11.66
N GLN A 118 -8.47 5.94 12.88
CA GLN A 118 -9.08 5.21 13.98
C GLN A 118 -10.59 5.00 13.75
N ASP A 119 -11.32 6.02 13.29
CA ASP A 119 -12.72 5.86 12.92
C ASP A 119 -12.90 4.82 11.80
N LEU A 120 -12.07 4.88 10.75
CA LEU A 120 -12.14 3.92 9.66
C LEU A 120 -11.86 2.48 10.14
N TYR A 121 -10.85 2.30 10.99
CA TYR A 121 -10.49 1.03 11.59
C TYR A 121 -11.64 0.46 12.43
N ASP A 122 -12.20 1.26 13.34
CA ASP A 122 -13.30 0.85 14.23
C ASP A 122 -14.56 0.52 13.42
N ARG A 123 -14.88 1.31 12.39
CA ARG A 123 -15.99 1.01 11.46
C ARG A 123 -15.76 -0.27 10.68
N ALA A 124 -14.53 -0.55 10.24
CA ALA A 124 -14.21 -1.79 9.54
C ALA A 124 -14.43 -3.01 10.44
N LEU A 125 -13.95 -2.96 11.69
CA LEU A 125 -14.19 -4.04 12.65
C LEU A 125 -15.69 -4.21 12.96
N ALA A 126 -16.41 -3.10 13.17
CA ALA A 126 -17.86 -3.15 13.42
C ALA A 126 -18.65 -3.71 12.23
N ALA A 127 -18.15 -3.54 11.01
CA ALA A 127 -18.72 -4.13 9.79
C ALA A 127 -18.36 -5.61 9.59
N GLY A 128 -17.55 -6.20 10.48
CA GLY A 128 -17.20 -7.62 10.47
C GLY A 128 -15.90 -7.95 9.71
N PHE A 129 -15.11 -6.95 9.31
CA PHE A 129 -13.78 -7.19 8.77
C PHE A 129 -12.84 -7.68 9.88
N ALA A 130 -11.92 -8.59 9.52
CA ALA A 130 -10.90 -9.10 10.43
C ALA A 130 -9.51 -8.62 10.03
N VAL A 131 -8.71 -8.16 10.99
CA VAL A 131 -7.32 -7.75 10.75
C VAL A 131 -6.43 -8.98 10.62
N GLY A 132 -5.72 -9.08 9.49
CA GLY A 132 -4.77 -10.15 9.20
C GLY A 132 -3.35 -9.79 9.64
N GLN A 133 -2.92 -8.56 9.39
CA GLN A 133 -1.68 -7.99 9.92
C GLN A 133 -1.82 -6.48 10.09
N GLU A 134 -1.07 -5.89 11.01
CA GLU A 134 -1.04 -4.44 11.24
C GLU A 134 0.29 -4.03 11.86
N GLY A 135 0.61 -2.74 11.75
CA GLY A 135 1.84 -2.18 12.30
C GLY A 135 1.92 -0.68 12.10
N GLN A 136 3.09 -0.13 12.37
CA GLN A 136 3.40 1.30 12.27
C GLN A 136 4.68 1.52 11.47
N LEU A 137 4.66 2.49 10.56
CA LEU A 137 5.83 2.92 9.82
C LEU A 137 5.97 4.43 9.93
N GLY A 138 6.99 4.88 10.68
CA GLY A 138 7.19 6.30 10.97
C GLY A 138 6.38 6.80 12.17
N GLY A 139 6.39 6.02 13.25
CA GLY A 139 5.79 6.40 14.52
C GLY A 139 4.27 6.22 14.63
N PRO A 140 3.65 6.77 15.70
CA PRO A 140 2.26 6.48 16.08
C PRO A 140 1.20 6.87 15.05
N THR A 141 1.52 7.78 14.12
CA THR A 141 0.61 8.26 13.08
C THR A 141 0.89 7.62 11.71
N GLY A 142 1.82 6.67 11.66
CA GLY A 142 2.19 5.90 10.47
C GLY A 142 1.52 4.52 10.40
N ARG A 143 0.36 4.36 11.03
CA ARG A 143 -0.34 3.08 11.19
C ARG A 143 -0.82 2.52 9.85
N PHE A 144 -0.91 1.19 9.77
CA PHE A 144 -1.57 0.47 8.69
C PHE A 144 -2.19 -0.82 9.21
N ALA A 145 -3.25 -1.29 8.55
CA ALA A 145 -3.86 -2.60 8.80
C ALA A 145 -4.35 -3.24 7.50
N TYR A 146 -4.09 -4.54 7.38
CA TYR A 146 -4.53 -5.39 6.27
C TYR A 146 -5.73 -6.22 6.72
N LEU A 147 -6.81 -6.18 5.94
CA LEU A 147 -8.06 -6.85 6.23
C LEU A 147 -8.15 -8.17 5.46
N GLN A 148 -8.54 -9.24 6.15
CA GLN A 148 -8.74 -10.58 5.59
C GLN A 148 -9.99 -10.63 4.71
N THR A 149 -9.85 -10.13 3.49
CA THR A 149 -10.94 -9.90 2.54
C THR A 149 -10.82 -10.74 1.28
N GLU A 150 -9.73 -11.52 1.16
CA GLU A 150 -9.42 -12.28 -0.03
C GLU A 150 -10.41 -13.42 -0.27
N HIS A 151 -11.20 -13.31 -1.34
CA HIS A 151 -11.85 -14.47 -1.95
C HIS A 151 -10.93 -15.15 -2.97
N HIS A 152 -10.13 -14.34 -3.67
CA HIS A 152 -9.04 -14.75 -4.56
C HIS A 152 -7.79 -13.89 -4.28
N PRO A 153 -6.59 -14.36 -4.68
CA PRO A 153 -5.36 -13.58 -4.51
C PRO A 153 -5.48 -12.19 -5.14
N GLY A 154 -4.89 -11.18 -4.49
CA GLY A 154 -4.84 -9.81 -5.01
C GLY A 154 -6.06 -8.94 -4.67
N THR A 155 -6.85 -9.32 -3.67
CA THR A 155 -8.03 -8.55 -3.21
C THR A 155 -7.95 -8.14 -1.76
N CYS A 156 -6.79 -8.29 -1.12
CA CYS A 156 -6.57 -7.82 0.23
C CYS A 156 -6.78 -6.30 0.27
N ILE A 157 -7.37 -5.80 1.36
CA ILE A 157 -7.56 -4.38 1.59
C ILE A 157 -6.58 -3.93 2.66
N GLU A 158 -5.78 -2.92 2.36
CA GLU A 158 -5.02 -2.16 3.35
C GLU A 158 -5.76 -0.84 3.65
N ILE A 159 -5.84 -0.48 4.94
CA ILE A 159 -6.11 0.88 5.37
C ILE A 159 -4.82 1.47 5.97
N SER A 160 -4.46 2.68 5.57
CA SER A 160 -3.20 3.32 5.96
C SER A 160 -3.46 4.74 6.47
N ASP A 161 -2.87 5.08 7.61
CA ASP A 161 -2.98 6.40 8.25
C ASP A 161 -2.10 7.42 7.50
N LEU A 162 -2.64 8.53 7.02
CA LEU A 162 -1.88 9.61 6.37
C LEU A 162 -1.32 10.63 7.36
N GLY A 163 -0.84 10.17 8.51
CA GLY A 163 -0.21 11.04 9.48
C GLY A 163 1.31 11.17 9.32
N GLY A 164 1.84 12.31 9.75
CA GLY A 164 3.28 12.52 9.94
C GLY A 164 4.12 12.51 8.66
N ALA A 165 5.36 12.00 8.77
CA ALA A 165 6.34 11.98 7.69
C ALA A 165 5.92 11.13 6.48
N LYS A 166 5.05 10.13 6.67
CA LYS A 166 4.58 9.25 5.60
C LYS A 166 3.81 10.02 4.52
N ALA A 167 2.94 10.95 4.91
CA ALA A 167 2.19 11.78 3.97
C ALA A 167 3.14 12.67 3.12
N GLN A 168 4.17 13.24 3.75
CA GLN A 168 5.16 14.06 3.04
C GLN A 168 5.97 13.24 2.04
N LEU A 169 6.36 12.01 2.41
CA LEU A 169 7.03 11.10 1.49
C LEU A 169 6.13 10.77 0.29
N PHE A 170 4.88 10.39 0.52
CA PHE A 170 3.97 10.00 -0.56
C PHE A 170 3.66 11.16 -1.51
N GLU A 171 3.52 12.39 -0.98
CA GLU A 171 3.39 13.58 -1.81
C GLU A 171 4.66 13.86 -2.62
N TYR A 172 5.84 13.70 -2.02
CA TYR A 172 7.11 13.84 -2.72
C TYR A 172 7.29 12.80 -3.85
N VAL A 173 6.97 11.52 -3.59
CA VAL A 173 7.02 10.45 -4.60
C VAL A 173 6.11 10.79 -5.79
N LYS A 174 4.90 11.28 -5.52
CA LYS A 174 3.97 11.71 -6.56
C LYS A 174 4.54 12.84 -7.41
N LEU A 175 5.03 13.92 -6.78
CA LEU A 175 5.60 15.07 -7.47
C LEU A 175 6.84 14.69 -8.30
N ALA A 176 7.67 13.78 -7.79
CA ALA A 176 8.84 13.29 -8.50
C ALA A 176 8.48 12.54 -9.80
N ALA A 177 7.34 11.83 -9.80
CA ALA A 177 6.89 11.07 -10.97
C ALA A 177 6.27 11.95 -12.07
N GLU A 178 5.69 13.10 -11.75
CA GLU A 178 4.95 13.94 -12.73
C GLU A 178 5.78 14.39 -13.93
N ASN A 179 7.07 14.64 -13.72
CA ASN A 179 7.98 15.15 -14.75
C ASN A 179 9.25 14.30 -14.88
N TRP A 180 9.18 13.03 -14.48
CA TRP A 180 10.32 12.14 -14.56
C TRP A 180 10.73 11.89 -16.02
N ASP A 181 12.00 12.10 -16.32
CA ASP A 181 12.56 12.02 -17.67
C ASP A 181 13.20 10.65 -18.00
N GLY A 182 13.08 9.69 -17.09
CA GLY A 182 13.70 8.37 -17.21
C GLY A 182 15.11 8.28 -16.60
N THR A 183 15.72 9.40 -16.19
CA THR A 183 17.06 9.39 -15.58
C THR A 183 16.97 9.08 -14.10
N HIS A 184 18.02 8.45 -13.54
CA HIS A 184 18.06 8.04 -12.12
C HIS A 184 16.78 7.27 -11.71
N PRO A 185 16.55 6.06 -12.24
CA PRO A 185 15.29 5.35 -12.04
C PRO A 185 15.06 4.87 -10.60
N VAL A 186 16.11 4.80 -9.78
CA VAL A 186 16.03 4.31 -8.41
C VAL A 186 16.80 5.23 -7.47
N GLN A 187 16.14 5.67 -6.40
CA GLN A 187 16.73 6.34 -5.24
C GLN A 187 16.64 5.40 -4.04
N VAL A 188 17.77 5.06 -3.45
CA VAL A 188 17.78 4.30 -2.20
C VAL A 188 17.61 5.28 -1.04
N ILE A 189 16.60 5.06 -0.21
CA ILE A 189 16.27 5.88 0.95
C ILE A 189 16.58 5.09 2.22
N ASP A 190 17.22 5.73 3.19
CA ASP A 190 17.45 5.16 4.51
C ASP A 190 16.11 5.03 5.27
N PRO A 191 15.69 3.82 5.69
CA PRO A 191 14.48 3.64 6.50
C PRO A 191 14.41 4.51 7.75
N ALA A 192 15.56 4.90 8.32
CA ALA A 192 15.60 5.80 9.48
C ALA A 192 14.97 7.17 9.20
N MET A 193 14.90 7.61 7.93
CA MET A 193 14.24 8.85 7.54
C MET A 193 12.72 8.82 7.77
N LEU A 194 12.11 7.63 7.81
CA LEU A 194 10.68 7.48 8.12
C LEU A 194 10.40 7.66 9.61
N ALA A 195 11.35 7.30 10.48
CA ALA A 195 11.19 7.35 11.94
C ALA A 195 11.36 8.74 12.56
N ALA A 196 11.83 9.74 11.80
CA ALA A 196 12.26 11.04 12.30
C ALA A 196 11.19 12.16 12.29
N GLY A 197 9.90 11.80 12.30
CA GLY A 197 8.76 12.73 12.26
C GLY A 197 8.09 12.95 13.61
#